data_AF-A0A7J0CV42-F1
#
_entry.id   AF-A0A7J0CV42-F1
#
_cell.length_a   1.000
_cell.length_b   1.000
_cell.length_c   1.000
_cell.angle_alpha   90.00
_cell.angle_beta   90.00
_cell.angle_gamma   90.00
#
_symmetry.space_group_name_H-M   'P 1'
#
loop_
_entity.id
_entity.type
_entity.pdbx_description
1 polymer ?
#
loop_
_entity_poly.entity_id
_entity_poly.type
_entity_poly.pdbx_seq_one_letter_code
_entity_poly.pdbx_strand_id
1 'polypeptide(L)'
;MKTIVAGREPVTATEFVELALGIDLELFTGSPTESVMDRAARLDVAREVLAELRESDPETAAYAESLMRALPLKQPHPTGRRTRRAAVRRPVHERAAVAA
;
A
#
# COMPACT_ATOMS: atom_id res chain seq x y z
N MET A 1 13.30 2.10 -17.81
CA MET A 1 12.17 3.07 -17.84
C MET A 1 11.90 3.48 -16.39
N LYS A 2 11.51 4.74 -16.16
CA LYS A 2 11.18 5.26 -14.82
C LYS A 2 9.66 5.44 -14.70
N THR A 3 9.11 5.21 -13.51
CA THR A 3 7.70 5.47 -13.21
C THR A 3 7.58 6.88 -12.63
N ILE A 4 6.84 7.76 -13.31
CA ILE A 4 6.64 9.14 -12.87
C ILE A 4 5.14 9.41 -12.79
N VAL A 5 4.67 9.89 -11.64
CA VAL A 5 3.27 10.26 -11.36
C VAL A 5 3.25 11.67 -10.80
N ALA A 6 2.42 12.56 -11.37
CA ALA A 6 2.36 13.97 -11.01
C ALA A 6 3.75 14.66 -10.93
N GLY A 7 4.68 14.28 -11.82
CA GLY A 7 6.04 14.83 -11.87
C GLY A 7 7.01 14.30 -10.80
N ARG A 8 6.62 13.30 -10.00
CA ARG A 8 7.45 12.68 -8.95
C ARG A 8 7.65 11.19 -9.21
N GLU A 9 8.78 10.65 -8.75
CA GLU A 9 9.09 9.22 -8.81
C GLU A 9 8.74 8.59 -7.46
N PRO A 10 7.66 7.80 -7.36
CA PRO A 10 7.27 7.18 -6.09
C PRO A 10 8.26 6.09 -5.68
N VAL A 11 8.61 6.08 -4.40
CA VAL A 11 9.51 5.10 -3.77
C VAL A 11 8.72 3.91 -3.22
N THR A 12 7.43 4.10 -2.93
CA THR A 12 6.54 3.06 -2.39
C THR A 12 5.25 2.93 -3.19
N ALA A 13 4.55 1.80 -3.00
CA ALA A 13 3.23 1.59 -3.61
C ALA A 13 2.19 2.57 -3.07
N THR A 14 2.26 2.91 -1.78
CA THR A 14 1.35 3.90 -1.16
C THR A 14 1.58 5.27 -1.79
N GLU A 15 2.82 5.71 -1.88
CA GLU A 15 3.17 6.99 -2.52
C GLU A 15 2.74 7.03 -3.99
N PHE A 16 2.86 5.93 -4.72
CA PHE A 16 2.34 5.83 -6.09
C PHE A 16 0.83 6.11 -6.13
N VAL A 17 0.06 5.51 -5.21
CA VAL A 17 -1.40 5.70 -5.15
C VAL A 17 -1.75 7.12 -4.73
N GLU A 18 -1.08 7.67 -3.72
CA GLU A 18 -1.30 9.04 -3.25
C GLU A 18 -1.02 10.07 -4.33
N LEU A 19 0.09 9.92 -5.08
CA LEU A 19 0.40 10.80 -6.21
C LEU A 19 -0.59 10.66 -7.36
N ALA A 20 -1.12 9.45 -7.59
CA ALA A 20 -2.09 9.20 -8.65
C ALA A 20 -3.47 9.75 -8.31
N LEU A 21 -3.87 9.68 -7.03
CA LEU A 21 -5.16 10.17 -6.54
C LEU A 21 -5.12 11.64 -6.11
N GLY A 22 -3.93 12.20 -5.87
CA GLY A 22 -3.76 13.57 -5.38
C GLY A 22 -4.14 13.77 -3.91
N ILE A 23 -4.25 12.68 -3.12
CA ILE A 23 -4.64 12.74 -1.70
C ILE A 23 -3.74 11.85 -0.83
N ASP A 24 -3.53 12.28 0.42
CA ASP A 24 -2.91 11.49 1.47
C ASP A 24 -3.92 10.47 2.01
N LEU A 25 -3.61 9.17 1.90
CA LEU A 25 -4.53 8.12 2.33
C LEU A 25 -4.58 8.01 3.86
N GLU A 26 -3.43 8.11 4.54
CA GLU A 26 -3.36 7.94 5.99
C GLU A 26 -4.03 9.10 6.73
N LEU A 27 -4.09 10.29 6.14
CA LEU A 27 -4.90 11.40 6.66
C LEU A 27 -6.37 10.99 6.89
N PHE A 28 -6.97 10.27 5.93
CA PHE A 28 -8.39 9.87 5.99
C PHE A 28 -8.60 8.52 6.68
N THR A 29 -7.73 7.54 6.46
CA THR A 29 -7.90 6.18 7.02
C THR A 29 -7.37 6.05 8.44
N GLY A 30 -6.39 6.88 8.82
CA GLY A 30 -5.63 6.74 10.05
C GLY A 30 -4.58 5.64 10.01
N SER A 31 -3.72 5.66 11.02
CA SER A 31 -2.64 4.68 11.19
C SER A 31 -3.07 3.58 12.18
N PRO A 32 -2.66 2.31 11.99
CA PRO A 32 -3.00 1.23 12.92
C PRO A 32 -2.48 1.43 14.35
N THR A 33 -1.46 2.27 14.53
CA THR A 33 -0.83 2.56 15.82
C THR A 33 -1.19 3.95 16.34
N GLU A 34 -2.20 4.61 15.78
CA GLU A 34 -2.59 5.96 16.18
C GLU A 34 -3.14 6.02 17.62
N SER A 35 -2.74 7.02 18.39
CA SER A 35 -3.33 7.29 19.70
C SER A 35 -4.71 7.95 19.56
N VAL A 36 -5.52 7.95 20.62
CA VAL A 36 -6.83 8.63 20.61
C VAL A 36 -6.69 10.13 20.37
N MET A 37 -5.63 10.74 20.90
CA MET A 37 -5.35 12.16 20.73
C MET A 37 -4.92 12.46 19.29
N ASP A 38 -3.99 11.67 18.75
CA ASP A 38 -3.53 11.84 17.35
C ASP A 38 -4.66 11.60 16.36
N ARG A 39 -5.53 10.62 16.64
CA ARG A 39 -6.75 10.38 15.89
C ARG A 39 -7.67 11.60 15.89
N ALA A 40 -7.85 12.25 17.03
CA ALA A 40 -8.69 13.44 17.11
C ALA A 40 -8.11 14.59 16.29
N ALA A 41 -6.79 14.84 16.40
CA ALA A 41 -6.08 15.86 15.63
C ALA A 41 -6.14 15.58 14.12
N ARG A 42 -5.88 14.34 13.72
CA ARG A 42 -5.97 13.91 12.32
C ARG A 42 -7.37 14.10 11.76
N LEU A 43 -8.41 13.73 12.50
CA LEU A 43 -9.79 13.90 12.07
C LEU A 43 -10.21 15.36 11.97
N ASP A 44 -9.59 16.26 12.75
CA ASP A 44 -9.80 17.69 12.63
C ASP A 44 -9.26 18.20 11.29
N VAL A 45 -7.98 17.92 10.99
CA VAL A 45 -7.33 18.25 9.72
C VAL A 45 -8.05 17.61 8.53
N ALA A 46 -8.42 16.33 8.63
CA ALA A 46 -9.12 15.63 7.56
C ALA A 46 -10.46 16.28 7.21
N ARG A 47 -11.18 16.86 8.18
CA ARG A 47 -12.44 17.57 7.91
C ARG A 47 -12.21 18.91 7.20
N GLU A 48 -11.14 19.63 7.56
CA GLU A 48 -10.76 20.88 6.90
C GLU A 48 -10.38 20.63 5.44
N VAL A 49 -9.47 19.68 5.19
CA VAL A 49 -9.06 19.30 3.83
C VAL A 49 -10.25 18.79 3.02
N LEU A 50 -11.16 18.03 3.63
CA LEU A 50 -12.36 17.57 2.93
C LEU A 50 -13.28 18.72 2.53
N ALA A 51 -13.35 19.80 3.32
CA ALA A 51 -14.12 20.99 2.95
C ALA A 51 -13.51 21.70 1.72
N GLU A 52 -12.19 21.86 1.70
CA GLU A 52 -11.47 22.43 0.54
C GLU A 52 -11.61 21.56 -0.72
N LEU A 53 -11.50 20.24 -0.57
CA LEU A 53 -11.70 19.30 -1.69
C LEU A 53 -13.12 19.39 -2.25
N ARG A 54 -14.15 19.57 -1.42
CA ARG A 54 -15.53 19.71 -1.92
C ARG A 54 -15.71 20.93 -2.84
N GLU A 55 -14.89 21.96 -2.67
CA GLU A 55 -14.91 23.16 -3.51
C GLU A 55 -14.07 23.00 -4.78
N SER A 56 -12.92 22.36 -4.67
CA SER A 56 -11.93 22.26 -5.76
C SER A 56 -12.05 21.00 -6.61
N ASP A 57 -12.33 19.86 -6.00
CA ASP A 57 -12.45 18.53 -6.63
C ASP A 57 -13.49 17.66 -5.90
N PRO A 58 -14.79 17.80 -6.25
CA PRO A 58 -15.87 17.08 -5.60
C PRO A 58 -15.78 15.55 -5.74
N GLU A 59 -15.16 15.03 -6.80
CA GLU A 59 -15.02 13.58 -7.01
C GLU A 59 -14.00 13.00 -6.04
N THR A 60 -12.84 13.65 -5.93
CA THR A 60 -11.81 13.30 -4.94
C THR A 60 -12.32 13.45 -3.52
N ALA A 61 -13.13 14.49 -3.23
CA ALA A 61 -13.78 14.64 -1.94
C ALA A 61 -14.70 13.47 -1.59
N ALA A 62 -15.53 13.02 -2.53
CA ALA A 62 -16.43 11.89 -2.32
C ALA A 62 -15.64 10.59 -2.03
N TYR A 63 -14.52 10.39 -2.72
CA TYR A 63 -13.64 9.25 -2.46
C TYR A 63 -12.98 9.34 -1.07
N ALA A 64 -12.42 10.49 -0.70
CA ALA A 64 -11.84 10.71 0.63
C ALA A 64 -12.86 10.50 1.76
N GLU A 65 -14.09 10.98 1.57
CA GLU A 65 -15.19 10.74 2.53
C GLU A 65 -15.52 9.24 2.66
N SER A 66 -15.44 8.47 1.56
CA SER A 66 -15.64 7.02 1.59
C SER A 66 -14.57 6.29 2.41
N LEU A 67 -13.32 6.77 2.37
CA LEU A 67 -12.20 6.21 3.16
C LEU A 67 -12.43 6.39 4.66
N MET A 68 -12.98 7.53 5.08
CA MET A 68 -13.30 7.77 6.50
C MET A 68 -14.43 6.87 7.03
N ARG A 69 -15.31 6.38 6.14
CA ARG A 69 -16.45 5.50 6.50
C ARG A 69 -16.07 4.02 6.51
N ALA A 70 -15.10 3.62 5.69
CA ALA A 70 -14.56 2.27 5.72
C ALA A 70 -13.83 2.07 7.06
N LEU A 71 -14.35 1.19 7.93
CA LEU A 71 -13.65 0.73 9.13
C LEU A 71 -12.18 0.41 8.82
N PRO A 72 -11.23 0.59 9.77
CA PRO A 72 -9.80 0.64 9.48
C PRO A 72 -9.40 -0.57 8.64
N LEU A 73 -9.04 -0.30 7.38
CA LEU A 73 -8.51 -1.30 6.48
C LEU A 73 -7.27 -1.85 7.15
N LYS A 74 -7.27 -3.15 7.50
CA LYS A 74 -6.04 -3.82 7.94
C LYS A 74 -4.99 -3.53 6.87
N GLN A 75 -3.97 -2.74 7.21
CA GLN A 75 -2.86 -2.49 6.30
C GLN A 75 -2.34 -3.86 5.82
N PRO A 76 -2.15 -4.06 4.51
CA PRO A 76 -1.56 -5.29 4.02
C PRO A 76 -0.16 -5.38 4.63
N HIS A 77 0.01 -6.30 5.58
CA HIS A 77 1.31 -6.65 6.11
C HIS A 77 2.18 -7.02 4.90
N PRO A 78 3.40 -6.48 4.74
CA PRO A 78 4.24 -6.82 3.61
C PRO A 78 4.46 -8.33 3.68
N THR A 79 3.75 -9.08 2.82
CA THR A 79 3.88 -10.53 2.76
C THR A 79 5.29 -10.79 2.28
N GLY A 80 6.16 -11.17 3.22
CA GLY A 80 7.56 -11.48 2.95
C GLY A 80 7.64 -12.36 1.71
N ARG A 81 8.31 -11.83 0.69
CA ARG A 81 8.54 -12.46 -0.61
C ARG A 81 9.00 -13.90 -0.36
N ARG A 82 8.10 -14.87 -0.56
CA ARG A 82 8.35 -16.29 -0.37
C ARG A 82 9.51 -16.66 -1.31
N THR A 83 10.72 -16.75 -0.77
CA THR A 83 11.89 -17.19 -1.53
C THR A 83 11.60 -18.63 -1.94
N ARG A 84 11.24 -18.84 -3.20
CA ARG A 84 11.19 -20.17 -3.79
C ARG A 84 12.62 -20.70 -3.78
N ARG A 85 13.00 -21.36 -2.69
CA ARG A 85 14.23 -22.16 -2.64
C ARG A 85 14.05 -23.25 -3.68
N ALA A 86 14.64 -23.04 -4.85
CA ALA A 86 14.65 -24.01 -5.92
C ALA A 86 15.16 -25.33 -5.35
N ALA A 87 14.32 -26.36 -5.41
CA ALA A 87 14.69 -27.70 -5.04
C ALA A 87 15.83 -28.16 -5.97
N VAL A 88 17.05 -28.17 -5.45
CA VAL A 88 18.21 -28.75 -6.13
C VAL A 88 17.95 -30.25 -6.25
N ARG A 89 17.49 -30.70 -7.42
CA ARG A 89 17.41 -32.12 -7.74
C ARG A 89 18.83 -32.66 -7.88
N ARG A 90 19.24 -33.52 -6.94
CA ARG A 90 20.46 -34.34 -7.07
C ARG A 90 20.25 -35.40 -8.16
N PRO A 91 21.17 -35.57 -9.12
CA PRO A 91 21.14 -36.72 -10.01
C PRO A 91 21.61 -37.98 -9.26
N VAL A 92 20.86 -39.07 -9.43
CA VAL A 92 21.21 -40.41 -8.93
C VAL A 92 22.23 -41.00 -9.90
N HIS A 93 23.39 -41.43 -9.41
CA HIS A 93 24.35 -42.19 -10.19
C HIS A 93 23.77 -43.56 -10.53
N GLU A 94 23.41 -43.74 -11.80
CA GLU A 94 23.22 -45.06 -12.40
C GLU A 94 24.60 -45.72 -12.55
N ARG A 95 24.85 -46.80 -11.79
CA ARG A 95 26.00 -47.66 -12.02
C ARG A 95 25.49 -48.96 -12.61
N ALA A 96 25.74 -49.09 -13.91
CA ALA A 96 25.44 -50.23 -14.74
C ALA A 96 26.05 -51.52 -14.19
N ALA A 97 25.29 -52.60 -14.35
CA ALA A 97 25.75 -53.97 -14.19
C ALA A 97 26.90 -54.27 -15.16
N VAL A 98 27.90 -55.02 -14.69
CA VAL A 98 28.78 -55.80 -15.55
C VAL A 98 28.89 -57.19 -14.94
N ALA A 99 28.39 -58.16 -15.70
CA ALA A 99 28.62 -59.58 -15.51
C ALA A 99 29.94 -59.97 -16.18
N ALA A 100 30.76 -60.75 -15.48
CA ALA A 100 31.63 -61.81 -15.99
C ALA A 100 32.22 -62.57 -14.79
#